data_AF-A0A838GG33-F1
#
_entry.id   AF-A0A838GG33-F1
#
_cell.length_a   1.000
_cell.length_b   1.000
_cell.length_c   1.000
_cell.angle_alpha   90.00
_cell.angle_beta   90.00
_cell.angle_gamma   90.00
#
_symmetry.space_group_name_H-M   'P 1'
#
loop_
_entity.id
_entity.type
_entity.pdbx_description
1 polymer ?
#
loop_
_entity_poly.entity_id
_entity_poly.type
_entity_poly.pdbx_seq_one_letter_code
_entity_poly.pdbx_strand_id
1 'polypeptide(L)'
;MDRVSASATPRRFALRDDHAIRHDWLRDGLASGFIATFAMTASIAAAYALANTLGSAGGNTIERWFAALSSNAMTESVGDIFAIGMILNLVMGLVWALVYARLAEPRLTGPGWRRGALFSLIPWALSILVVFPIAGIGLLGTGIDAGILPVLGNLVLHLVFGIVLGTMYEMEGSNDAHDRQANTNSERSAAFGMLIGAAAGFIGGWLIAPGIDDLANQAVVAFAGALSGAAIGMLIGSLLGLKIDDERG
;
A
#
# COMPACT_ATOMS: atom_id res chain seq x y z
N MET A 1 66.42 13.58 -21.21
CA MET A 1 66.15 12.39 -20.36
C MET A 1 65.64 12.92 -19.04
N ASP A 2 64.33 13.04 -18.88
CA ASP A 2 63.71 13.30 -17.58
C ASP A 2 62.40 12.50 -17.46
N ARG A 3 62.25 11.89 -16.29
CA ARG A 3 61.37 10.74 -16.03
C ARG A 3 59.91 11.17 -15.91
N VAL A 4 59.06 10.59 -16.76
CA VAL A 4 57.61 10.56 -16.59
C VAL A 4 57.30 9.64 -15.42
N SER A 5 57.01 10.22 -14.25
CA SER A 5 56.58 9.49 -13.06
C SER A 5 55.06 9.31 -13.10
N ALA A 6 54.61 8.23 -13.75
CA ALA A 6 53.22 7.82 -13.75
C ALA A 6 52.86 7.22 -12.39
N SER A 7 52.17 8.00 -11.55
CA SER A 7 51.54 7.50 -10.33
C SER A 7 50.34 6.62 -10.71
N ALA A 8 50.57 5.31 -10.76
CA ALA A 8 49.51 4.33 -10.84
C ALA A 8 48.73 4.33 -9.53
N THR A 9 47.65 5.12 -9.47
CA THR A 9 46.68 5.03 -8.38
C THR A 9 46.07 3.63 -8.41
N PRO A 10 46.23 2.80 -7.37
CA PRO A 10 45.63 1.48 -7.35
C PRO A 10 44.11 1.67 -7.40
N ARG A 11 43.50 1.21 -8.51
CA ARG A 11 42.05 1.03 -8.63
C ARG A 11 41.64 0.08 -7.51
N ARG A 12 41.21 0.63 -6.38
CA ARG A 12 40.49 -0.11 -5.35
C ARG A 12 39.26 -0.69 -6.04
N PHE A 13 39.35 -1.96 -6.42
CA PHE A 13 38.20 -2.84 -6.53
C PHE A 13 37.60 -2.89 -5.13
N ALA A 14 36.76 -1.89 -4.82
CA ALA A 14 35.79 -2.02 -3.76
C ALA A 14 34.93 -3.21 -4.16
N LEU A 15 35.16 -4.33 -3.48
CA LEU A 15 34.22 -5.44 -3.46
C LEU A 15 32.91 -4.81 -3.00
N ARG A 16 32.01 -4.59 -3.96
CA ARG A 16 30.65 -4.18 -3.70
C ARG A 16 30.07 -5.38 -2.95
N ASP A 17 29.88 -5.24 -1.65
CA ASP A 17 29.13 -6.23 -0.87
C ASP A 17 27.69 -6.20 -1.39
N ASP A 18 27.44 -6.93 -2.48
CA ASP A 18 26.22 -6.91 -3.29
C ASP A 18 24.97 -7.41 -2.55
N HIS A 19 25.09 -7.71 -1.25
CA HIS A 19 24.02 -8.22 -0.39
C HIS A 19 23.97 -7.57 1.01
N ALA A 20 24.70 -6.48 1.24
CA ALA A 20 24.63 -5.79 2.52
C ALA A 20 23.21 -5.21 2.71
N ILE A 21 22.54 -5.66 3.77
CA ILE A 21 21.24 -5.12 4.18
C ILE A 21 21.43 -3.63 4.44
N ARG A 22 20.56 -2.80 3.85
CA ARG A 22 20.54 -1.35 4.09
C ARG A 22 20.54 -1.05 5.57
N HIS A 23 21.36 -0.11 6.03
CA HIS A 23 21.45 0.21 7.44
C HIS A 23 20.09 0.66 8.03
N ASP A 24 19.28 1.34 7.22
CA ASP A 24 17.99 1.92 7.63
C ASP A 24 16.76 1.08 7.20
N TRP A 25 16.97 -0.17 6.78
CA TRP A 25 15.93 -1.07 6.25
C TRP A 25 14.67 -1.18 7.12
N LEU A 26 14.82 -1.09 8.44
CA LEU A 26 13.70 -1.19 9.38
C LEU A 26 12.81 0.05 9.29
N ARG A 27 13.40 1.25 9.30
CA ARG A 27 12.66 2.50 9.18
C ARG A 27 11.95 2.57 7.83
N ASP A 28 12.69 2.30 6.77
CA ASP A 28 12.18 2.41 5.40
C ASP A 28 11.12 1.35 5.15
N GLY A 29 11.32 0.13 5.65
CA GLY A 29 10.34 -0.95 5.60
C GLY A 29 9.03 -0.59 6.32
N LEU A 30 9.11 -0.01 7.53
CA LEU A 30 7.91 0.41 8.26
C LEU A 30 7.16 1.55 7.54
N ALA A 31 7.88 2.57 7.06
CA ALA A 31 7.28 3.70 6.35
C ALA A 31 6.58 3.25 5.06
N SER A 32 7.29 2.49 4.22
CA SER A 32 6.72 1.94 2.98
C SER A 32 5.57 0.97 3.25
N GLY A 33 5.67 0.14 4.29
CA GLY A 33 4.63 -0.78 4.71
C GLY A 33 3.35 -0.09 5.16
N PHE A 34 3.48 0.99 5.92
CA PHE A 34 2.36 1.81 6.33
C PHE A 34 1.63 2.40 5.11
N ILE A 35 2.36 3.02 4.18
CA ILE A 35 1.79 3.60 2.95
C ILE A 35 1.10 2.52 2.10
N ALA A 36 1.74 1.36 1.92
CA ALA A 36 1.18 0.25 1.16
C ALA A 36 -0.10 -0.32 1.77
N THR A 37 -0.16 -0.41 3.11
CA THR A 37 -1.35 -0.86 3.84
C THR A 37 -2.51 0.11 3.64
N PHE A 38 -2.23 1.42 3.69
CA PHE A 38 -3.23 2.46 3.44
C PHE A 38 -3.77 2.38 2.00
N ALA A 39 -2.88 2.22 1.02
CA ALA A 39 -3.26 2.06 -0.39
C ALA A 39 -4.12 0.80 -0.62
N MET A 40 -3.77 -0.32 0.02
CA MET A 40 -4.58 -1.55 -0.02
C MET A 40 -5.95 -1.32 0.62
N THR A 41 -6.01 -0.66 1.78
CA THR A 41 -7.27 -0.40 2.49
C THR A 41 -8.20 0.51 1.66
N ALA A 42 -7.65 1.56 1.05
CA ALA A 42 -8.39 2.41 0.12
C ALA A 42 -8.90 1.61 -1.10
N SER A 43 -8.11 0.67 -1.61
CA SER A 43 -8.52 -0.23 -2.70
C SER A 43 -9.64 -1.18 -2.30
N ILE A 44 -9.64 -1.68 -1.05
CA ILE A 44 -10.75 -2.47 -0.50
C ILE A 44 -12.03 -1.63 -0.47
N ALA A 45 -11.96 -0.40 0.04
CA ALA A 45 -13.12 0.49 0.09
C ALA A 45 -13.68 0.79 -1.30
N ALA A 46 -12.81 1.08 -2.27
CA ALA A 46 -13.20 1.29 -3.67
C ALA A 46 -13.83 0.04 -4.30
N ALA A 47 -13.25 -1.15 -4.06
CA ALA A 47 -13.78 -2.42 -4.55
C ALA A 47 -15.16 -2.73 -3.94
N TYR A 48 -15.36 -2.44 -2.65
CA TYR A 48 -16.64 -2.60 -1.98
C TYR A 48 -17.72 -1.65 -2.54
N ALA A 49 -17.39 -0.38 -2.74
CA ALA A 49 -18.27 0.58 -3.39
C ALA A 49 -18.65 0.14 -4.82
N LEU A 50 -17.67 -0.36 -5.58
CA LEU A 50 -17.92 -0.90 -6.92
C LEU A 50 -18.84 -2.13 -6.88
N ALA A 51 -18.61 -3.06 -5.95
CA ALA A 51 -19.46 -4.25 -5.81
C ALA A 51 -20.90 -3.89 -5.46
N ASN A 52 -21.13 -2.90 -4.59
CA ASN A 52 -22.47 -2.45 -4.25
C ASN A 52 -23.19 -1.71 -5.37
N THR A 53 -22.45 -0.99 -6.23
CA THR A 53 -23.06 -0.26 -7.36
C THR A 53 -23.39 -1.18 -8.54
N LEU A 54 -22.61 -2.24 -8.75
CA LEU A 54 -22.80 -3.19 -9.85
C LEU A 54 -23.58 -4.45 -9.44
N GLY A 55 -23.75 -4.70 -8.14
CA GLY A 55 -24.41 -5.90 -7.61
C GLY A 55 -25.91 -5.89 -7.84
N SER A 56 -26.46 -6.98 -8.39
CA SER A 56 -27.91 -7.19 -8.50
C SER A 56 -28.27 -8.67 -8.36
N ALA A 57 -29.12 -9.00 -7.39
CA ALA A 57 -29.58 -10.38 -7.15
C ALA A 57 -30.41 -10.95 -8.31
N GLY A 58 -31.17 -10.10 -9.00
CA GLY A 58 -31.95 -10.46 -10.20
C GLY A 58 -31.17 -10.29 -11.51
N GLY A 59 -29.91 -9.88 -11.42
CA GLY A 59 -29.07 -9.51 -12.56
C GLY A 59 -28.50 -10.70 -13.34
N ASN A 60 -27.60 -10.39 -14.27
CA ASN A 60 -26.78 -11.38 -14.96
C ASN A 60 -25.77 -12.06 -14.02
N THR A 61 -25.01 -13.04 -14.52
CA THR A 61 -24.05 -13.81 -13.69
C THR A 61 -23.02 -12.91 -12.99
N ILE A 62 -22.48 -11.89 -13.66
CA ILE A 62 -21.47 -11.00 -13.11
C ILE A 62 -22.09 -10.09 -12.04
N GLU A 63 -23.27 -9.53 -12.29
CA GLU A 63 -24.02 -8.72 -11.32
C GLU A 63 -24.37 -9.52 -10.06
N ARG A 64 -24.76 -10.79 -10.22
CA ARG A 64 -24.99 -11.69 -9.08
C ARG A 64 -23.70 -12.00 -8.32
N TRP A 65 -22.57 -12.13 -9.00
CA TRP A 65 -21.28 -12.33 -8.33
C TRP A 65 -20.88 -11.10 -7.52
N PHE A 66 -21.07 -9.88 -8.05
CA PHE A 66 -20.84 -8.66 -7.30
C PHE A 66 -21.78 -8.52 -6.10
N ALA A 67 -23.06 -8.88 -6.26
CA ALA A 67 -24.01 -8.94 -5.16
C ALA A 67 -23.53 -9.92 -4.07
N ALA A 68 -23.21 -11.16 -4.44
CA ALA A 68 -22.72 -12.17 -3.49
C ALA A 68 -21.40 -11.76 -2.81
N LEU A 69 -20.55 -10.98 -3.49
CA LEU A 69 -19.30 -10.47 -2.93
C LEU A 69 -19.54 -9.39 -1.86
N SER A 70 -20.56 -8.53 -2.03
CA SER A 70 -20.88 -7.50 -1.03
C SER A 70 -21.84 -7.98 0.06
N SER A 71 -22.78 -8.87 -0.26
CA SER A 71 -23.79 -9.41 0.67
C SER A 71 -23.43 -10.81 1.19
N ASN A 72 -22.36 -10.92 1.97
CA ASN A 72 -21.99 -12.19 2.61
C ASN A 72 -21.78 -12.04 4.11
N ALA A 73 -21.79 -13.18 4.81
CA ALA A 73 -21.66 -13.25 6.27
C ALA A 73 -20.39 -12.58 6.80
N MET A 74 -19.29 -12.57 6.02
CA MET A 74 -18.08 -11.87 6.42
C MET A 74 -18.31 -10.36 6.40
N THR A 75 -18.88 -9.80 5.34
CA THR A 75 -19.21 -8.36 5.25
C THR A 75 -20.19 -7.93 6.33
N GLU A 76 -21.20 -8.74 6.65
CA GLU A 76 -22.13 -8.47 7.75
C GLU A 76 -21.42 -8.44 9.11
N SER A 77 -20.46 -9.34 9.31
CA SER A 77 -19.66 -9.41 10.54
C SER A 77 -18.64 -8.27 10.65
N VAL A 78 -18.22 -7.66 9.54
CA VAL A 78 -17.22 -6.58 9.54
C VAL A 78 -17.67 -5.41 10.42
N GLY A 79 -18.98 -5.13 10.55
CA GLY A 79 -19.48 -4.05 11.41
C GLY A 79 -19.03 -4.17 12.88
N ASP A 80 -19.10 -5.37 13.45
CA ASP A 80 -18.86 -5.61 14.88
C ASP A 80 -17.36 -5.74 15.23
N ILE A 81 -16.55 -6.22 14.27
CA ILE A 81 -15.11 -6.45 14.45
C ILE A 81 -14.24 -5.50 13.60
N PHE A 82 -14.83 -4.44 13.03
CA PHE A 82 -14.16 -3.53 12.09
C PHE A 82 -12.82 -3.02 12.63
N ALA A 83 -12.82 -2.49 13.86
CA ALA A 83 -11.63 -1.93 14.48
C ALA A 83 -10.52 -2.98 14.66
N ILE A 84 -10.89 -4.21 15.04
CA ILE A 84 -9.94 -5.32 15.19
C ILE A 84 -9.39 -5.71 13.82
N GLY A 85 -10.25 -5.82 12.79
CA GLY A 85 -9.85 -6.10 11.42
C GLY A 85 -8.87 -5.07 10.87
N MET A 86 -9.10 -3.79 11.15
CA MET A 86 -8.22 -2.69 10.76
C MET A 86 -6.85 -2.76 11.44
N ILE A 87 -6.81 -3.03 12.75
CA ILE A 87 -5.55 -3.20 13.50
C ILE A 87 -4.78 -4.40 12.96
N LEU A 88 -5.46 -5.53 12.74
CA LEU A 88 -4.83 -6.73 12.19
C LEU A 88 -4.30 -6.49 10.78
N ASN A 89 -5.06 -5.80 9.91
CA ASN A 89 -4.62 -5.43 8.57
C ASN A 89 -3.34 -4.58 8.61
N LEU A 90 -3.29 -3.58 9.50
CA LEU A 90 -2.11 -2.76 9.68
C LEU A 90 -0.91 -3.55 10.20
N VAL A 91 -1.09 -4.34 11.26
CA VAL A 91 -0.01 -5.15 11.84
C VAL A 91 0.53 -6.14 10.81
N MET A 92 -0.35 -6.85 10.10
CA MET A 92 0.06 -7.79 9.06
C MET A 92 0.76 -7.10 7.90
N GLY A 93 0.28 -5.93 7.46
CA GLY A 93 0.94 -5.12 6.44
C GLY A 93 2.36 -4.71 6.84
N LEU A 94 2.55 -4.26 8.08
CA LEU A 94 3.88 -3.92 8.63
C LEU A 94 4.79 -5.15 8.73
N VAL A 95 4.28 -6.29 9.20
CA VAL A 95 5.04 -7.54 9.26
C VAL A 95 5.53 -7.94 7.86
N TRP A 96 4.64 -7.92 6.87
CA TRP A 96 5.02 -8.24 5.49
C TRP A 96 6.00 -7.22 4.91
N ALA A 97 5.90 -5.95 5.26
CA ALA A 97 6.84 -4.94 4.83
C ALA A 97 8.25 -5.15 5.39
N LEU A 98 8.37 -5.55 6.66
CA LEU A 98 9.65 -5.93 7.26
C LEU A 98 10.22 -7.20 6.62
N VAL A 99 9.39 -8.20 6.34
CA VAL A 99 9.78 -9.41 5.61
C VAL A 99 10.28 -9.06 4.21
N TYR A 100 9.59 -8.15 3.51
CA TYR A 100 10.02 -7.65 2.20
C TYR A 100 11.40 -6.99 2.29
N ALA A 101 11.53 -5.97 3.15
CA ALA A 101 12.76 -5.20 3.31
C ALA A 101 13.96 -6.06 3.67
N ARG A 102 13.78 -7.06 4.56
CA ARG A 102 14.86 -7.87 5.08
C ARG A 102 15.21 -9.09 4.23
N LEU A 103 14.21 -9.71 3.61
CA LEU A 103 14.36 -11.02 2.98
C LEU A 103 14.11 -10.98 1.47
N ALA A 104 13.12 -10.23 0.99
CA ALA A 104 12.76 -10.24 -0.43
C ALA A 104 13.61 -9.25 -1.23
N GLU A 105 13.70 -8.00 -0.78
CA GLU A 105 14.35 -6.92 -1.52
C GLU A 105 15.81 -7.23 -1.89
N PRO A 106 16.66 -7.78 -1.01
CA PRO A 106 18.05 -8.09 -1.36
C PRO A 106 18.21 -9.23 -2.37
N ARG A 107 17.16 -10.02 -2.60
CA ARG A 107 17.17 -11.21 -3.47
C ARG A 107 16.48 -11.00 -4.80
N LEU A 108 15.63 -9.98 -4.90
CA LEU A 108 14.86 -9.68 -6.10
C LEU A 108 15.59 -8.59 -6.90
N THR A 109 15.77 -8.82 -8.19
CA THR A 109 16.41 -7.88 -9.12
C THR A 109 15.37 -7.09 -9.91
N GLY A 110 15.68 -5.83 -10.23
CA GLY A 110 14.85 -4.97 -11.06
C GLY A 110 14.15 -3.84 -10.29
N PRO A 111 13.23 -3.10 -10.93
CA PRO A 111 12.60 -1.93 -10.32
C PRO A 111 11.70 -2.32 -9.14
N GLY A 112 11.58 -1.42 -8.17
CA GLY A 112 10.85 -1.60 -6.90
C GLY A 112 9.42 -2.10 -7.09
N TRP A 113 8.65 -1.51 -8.00
CA TRP A 113 7.28 -1.94 -8.29
C TRP A 113 7.20 -3.42 -8.69
N ARG A 114 8.17 -3.92 -9.48
CA ARG A 114 8.20 -5.32 -9.93
C ARG A 114 8.61 -6.25 -8.81
N ARG A 115 9.61 -5.86 -8.01
CA ARG A 115 10.06 -6.64 -6.83
C ARG A 115 8.92 -6.80 -5.84
N GLY A 116 8.23 -5.70 -5.54
CA GLY A 116 7.06 -5.67 -4.67
C GLY A 116 5.89 -6.50 -5.20
N ALA A 117 5.57 -6.41 -6.50
CA ALA A 117 4.52 -7.23 -7.13
C ALA A 117 4.84 -8.73 -7.07
N LEU A 118 6.08 -9.14 -7.33
CA LEU A 118 6.50 -10.54 -7.23
C LEU A 118 6.42 -11.04 -5.78
N PHE A 119 6.85 -10.22 -4.83
CA PHE A 119 6.77 -10.53 -3.41
C PHE A 119 5.33 -10.74 -2.95
N SER A 120 4.39 -9.90 -3.39
CA SER A 120 3.00 -9.96 -2.90
C SER A 120 2.21 -11.18 -3.38
N LEU A 121 2.73 -11.95 -4.34
CA LEU A 121 2.18 -13.26 -4.69
C LEU A 121 2.24 -14.25 -3.52
N ILE A 122 3.20 -14.09 -2.59
CA ILE A 122 3.31 -14.94 -1.39
C ILE A 122 2.16 -14.68 -0.41
N PRO A 123 1.94 -13.45 0.11
CA PRO A 123 0.79 -13.17 0.98
C PRO A 123 -0.55 -13.37 0.26
N TRP A 124 -0.63 -13.15 -1.06
CA TRP A 124 -1.81 -13.52 -1.84
C TRP A 124 -2.08 -15.03 -1.79
N ALA A 125 -1.07 -15.87 -2.05
CA ALA A 125 -1.26 -17.32 -1.97
C ALA A 125 -1.64 -17.75 -0.54
N LEU A 126 -1.01 -17.18 0.49
CA LEU A 126 -1.35 -17.47 1.88
C LEU A 126 -2.77 -17.05 2.24
N SER A 127 -3.26 -15.91 1.75
CA SER A 127 -4.64 -15.49 2.02
C SER A 127 -5.65 -16.43 1.37
N ILE A 128 -5.41 -16.90 0.15
CA ILE A 128 -6.28 -17.89 -0.51
C ILE A 128 -6.23 -19.26 0.18
N LEU A 129 -5.04 -19.73 0.57
CA LEU A 129 -4.85 -21.10 1.07
C LEU A 129 -5.12 -21.23 2.57
N VAL A 130 -5.01 -20.15 3.34
CA VAL A 130 -5.11 -20.18 4.81
C VAL A 130 -6.23 -19.27 5.29
N VAL A 131 -6.23 -17.99 4.90
CA VAL A 131 -7.17 -17.01 5.44
C VAL A 131 -8.60 -17.27 4.96
N PHE A 132 -8.80 -17.54 3.67
CA PHE A 132 -10.12 -17.80 3.11
C PHE A 132 -10.83 -19.01 3.77
N PRO A 133 -10.18 -20.18 3.93
CA PRO A 133 -10.77 -21.30 4.67
C PRO A 133 -11.12 -20.95 6.12
N ILE A 134 -10.22 -20.27 6.84
CA ILE A 134 -10.45 -19.88 8.24
C ILE A 134 -11.62 -18.90 8.35
N ALA A 135 -11.76 -17.99 7.39
CA ALA A 135 -12.84 -17.02 7.31
C ALA A 135 -14.18 -17.61 6.83
N GLY A 136 -14.25 -18.92 6.54
CA GLY A 136 -15.47 -19.56 6.04
C GLY A 136 -15.80 -19.27 4.57
N ILE A 137 -14.91 -18.58 3.84
CA ILE A 137 -15.04 -18.29 2.41
C ILE A 137 -14.73 -19.54 1.55
N GLY A 138 -14.10 -20.56 2.14
CA GLY A 138 -13.71 -21.79 1.44
C GLY A 138 -12.46 -21.63 0.56
N LEU A 139 -11.92 -22.75 0.07
CA LEU A 139 -10.73 -22.72 -0.78
C LEU A 139 -11.06 -22.04 -2.12
N LEU A 140 -10.23 -21.10 -2.58
CA LEU A 140 -10.47 -20.33 -3.82
C LEU A 140 -11.80 -19.55 -3.85
N GLY A 141 -12.45 -19.30 -2.71
CA GLY A 141 -13.69 -18.53 -2.69
C GLY A 141 -14.96 -19.35 -2.95
N THR A 142 -14.89 -20.68 -3.00
CA THR A 142 -16.05 -21.53 -3.34
C THR A 142 -17.17 -21.53 -2.30
N GLY A 143 -16.94 -20.99 -1.10
CA GLY A 143 -17.93 -20.86 -0.03
C GLY A 143 -18.83 -19.64 -0.16
N ILE A 144 -18.57 -18.75 -1.11
CA ILE A 144 -19.43 -17.61 -1.44
C ILE A 144 -19.75 -17.66 -2.93
N ASP A 145 -21.02 -17.47 -3.31
CA ASP A 145 -21.52 -17.57 -4.70
C ASP A 145 -21.05 -16.40 -5.61
N ALA A 146 -19.86 -15.86 -5.35
CA ALA A 146 -19.22 -14.76 -6.05
C ALA A 146 -18.30 -15.21 -7.22
N GLY A 147 -18.30 -16.51 -7.54
CA GLY A 147 -17.49 -17.07 -8.62
C GLY A 147 -15.99 -16.85 -8.40
N ILE A 148 -15.28 -16.38 -9.43
CA ILE A 148 -13.82 -16.14 -9.36
C ILE A 148 -13.46 -14.75 -8.79
N LEU A 149 -14.44 -13.87 -8.57
CA LEU A 149 -14.21 -12.50 -8.10
C LEU A 149 -13.44 -12.43 -6.77
N PRO A 150 -13.68 -13.27 -5.75
CA PRO A 150 -12.91 -13.22 -4.51
C PRO A 150 -11.42 -13.44 -4.74
N VAL A 151 -11.05 -14.37 -5.62
CA VAL A 151 -9.65 -14.68 -5.93
C VAL A 151 -8.99 -13.54 -6.70
N LEU A 152 -9.66 -13.02 -7.72
CA LEU A 152 -9.14 -11.92 -8.54
C LEU A 152 -9.05 -10.60 -7.76
N GLY A 153 -10.10 -10.27 -7.01
CA GLY A 153 -10.12 -9.09 -6.14
C GLY A 153 -8.99 -9.16 -5.12
N ASN A 154 -8.82 -10.31 -4.45
CA ASN A 154 -7.74 -10.50 -3.50
C ASN A 154 -6.35 -10.43 -4.16
N LEU A 155 -6.19 -10.92 -5.39
CA LEU A 155 -4.95 -10.76 -6.16
C LEU A 155 -4.65 -9.28 -6.43
N VAL A 156 -5.64 -8.52 -6.92
CA VAL A 156 -5.49 -7.08 -7.20
C VAL A 156 -5.09 -6.32 -5.93
N LEU A 157 -5.72 -6.60 -4.79
CA LEU A 157 -5.38 -5.95 -3.51
C LEU A 157 -3.92 -6.19 -3.11
N HIS A 158 -3.46 -7.44 -3.20
CA HIS A 158 -2.08 -7.79 -2.89
C HIS A 158 -1.09 -7.21 -3.90
N LEU A 159 -1.44 -7.14 -5.18
CA LEU A 159 -0.61 -6.48 -6.18
C LEU A 159 -0.48 -4.97 -5.88
N VAL A 160 -1.56 -4.28 -5.51
CA VAL A 160 -1.51 -2.88 -5.09
C VAL A 160 -0.57 -2.71 -3.90
N PHE A 161 -0.75 -3.52 -2.84
CA PHE A 161 0.14 -3.50 -1.69
C PHE A 161 1.61 -3.70 -2.08
N GLY A 162 1.89 -4.76 -2.85
CA GLY A 162 3.25 -5.09 -3.28
C GLY A 162 3.90 -3.98 -4.09
N ILE A 163 3.20 -3.48 -5.13
CA ILE A 163 3.68 -2.41 -6.01
C ILE A 163 4.00 -1.16 -5.21
N VAL A 164 3.10 -0.72 -4.33
CA VAL A 164 3.30 0.47 -3.50
C VAL A 164 4.45 0.26 -2.53
N LEU A 165 4.49 -0.87 -1.82
CA LEU A 165 5.56 -1.21 -0.89
C LEU A 165 6.94 -1.19 -1.56
N GLY A 166 7.07 -1.86 -2.71
CA GLY A 166 8.35 -1.96 -3.39
C GLY A 166 8.80 -0.62 -4.01
N THR A 167 7.87 0.18 -4.50
CA THR A 167 8.16 1.52 -5.06
C THR A 167 8.60 2.48 -3.97
N MET A 168 7.84 2.57 -2.88
CA MET A 168 8.21 3.43 -1.74
C MET A 168 9.54 2.96 -1.18
N TYR A 169 9.72 1.67 -0.89
CA TYR A 169 10.97 1.21 -0.27
C TYR A 169 12.22 1.53 -1.11
N GLU A 170 12.12 1.49 -2.45
CA GLU A 170 13.20 1.91 -3.35
C GLU A 170 13.47 3.41 -3.28
N MET A 171 12.43 4.25 -3.26
CA MET A 171 12.55 5.71 -3.15
C MET A 171 13.31 6.10 -1.88
N GLU A 172 12.92 5.55 -0.73
CA GLU A 172 13.59 5.77 0.55
C GLU A 172 15.08 5.36 0.53
N GLY A 173 15.43 4.30 -0.20
CA GLY A 173 16.82 3.83 -0.30
C GLY A 173 17.70 4.62 -1.26
N SER A 174 17.10 5.33 -2.21
CA SER A 174 17.84 6.11 -3.21
C SER A 174 18.36 7.45 -2.67
N ASN A 175 17.83 7.91 -1.54
CA ASN A 175 18.07 9.23 -0.97
C ASN A 175 19.44 9.43 -0.30
N ASP A 176 20.38 8.48 -0.35
CA ASP A 176 21.31 8.30 0.77
C ASP A 176 22.69 9.01 0.75
N ALA A 177 22.95 10.04 -0.07
CA ALA A 177 24.10 10.93 0.20
C ALA A 177 24.03 12.35 -0.36
N HIS A 178 23.72 12.51 -1.66
CA HIS A 178 23.79 13.82 -2.33
C HIS A 178 22.43 14.54 -2.45
N ASP A 179 21.32 13.80 -2.41
CA ASP A 179 19.97 14.35 -2.67
C ASP A 179 19.13 14.59 -1.39
N ARG A 180 19.60 14.19 -0.20
CA ARG A 180 18.85 14.40 1.08
C ARG A 180 18.46 15.86 1.28
N GLN A 181 19.28 16.82 0.87
CA GLN A 181 19.04 18.23 1.16
C GLN A 181 17.91 18.82 0.30
N ALA A 182 17.78 18.39 -0.96
CA ALA A 182 16.65 18.75 -1.82
C ALA A 182 15.39 17.94 -1.47
N ASN A 183 15.53 16.65 -1.13
CA ASN A 183 14.37 15.80 -0.86
C ASN A 183 13.72 16.07 0.50
N THR A 184 14.45 16.58 1.51
CA THR A 184 13.88 16.89 2.83
C THR A 184 12.75 17.93 2.79
N ASN A 185 12.78 18.88 1.86
CA ASN A 185 11.70 19.86 1.70
C ASN A 185 10.43 19.20 1.12
N SER A 186 10.60 18.37 0.09
CA SER A 186 9.49 17.63 -0.55
C SER A 186 8.90 16.55 0.36
N GLU A 187 9.74 15.86 1.14
CA GLU A 187 9.29 14.90 2.16
C GLU A 187 8.46 15.59 3.25
N ARG A 188 8.92 16.75 3.73
CA ARG A 188 8.23 17.50 4.79
C ARG A 188 6.91 18.06 4.29
N SER A 189 6.85 18.54 3.05
CA SER A 189 5.61 19.05 2.45
C SER A 189 4.64 17.92 2.10
N ALA A 190 5.12 16.77 1.63
CA ALA A 190 4.30 15.58 1.40
C ALA A 190 3.72 15.02 2.71
N ALA A 191 4.52 14.93 3.77
CA ALA A 191 4.06 14.50 5.09
C ALA A 191 3.03 15.49 5.68
N PHE A 192 3.28 16.79 5.57
CA PHE A 192 2.34 17.81 6.03
C PHE A 192 1.04 17.80 5.21
N GLY A 193 1.16 17.64 3.89
CA GLY A 193 0.03 17.46 2.99
C GLY A 193 -0.80 16.23 3.33
N MET A 194 -0.16 15.10 3.63
CA MET A 194 -0.83 13.88 4.09
C MET A 194 -1.63 14.12 5.37
N LEU A 195 -1.04 14.79 6.37
CA LEU A 195 -1.72 15.07 7.64
C LEU A 195 -2.94 15.97 7.46
N ILE A 196 -2.79 17.07 6.69
CA ILE A 196 -3.89 17.99 6.38
C ILE A 196 -4.97 17.27 5.58
N GLY A 197 -4.56 16.53 4.56
CA GLY A 197 -5.44 15.75 3.72
C GLY A 197 -6.21 14.72 4.53
N ALA A 198 -5.56 13.99 5.44
CA ALA A 198 -6.19 13.03 6.32
C ALA A 198 -7.25 13.69 7.22
N ALA A 199 -6.91 14.82 7.84
CA ALA A 199 -7.85 15.56 8.67
C ALA A 199 -9.05 16.08 7.87
N ALA A 200 -8.79 16.70 6.71
CA ALA A 200 -9.84 17.22 5.83
C ALA A 200 -10.75 16.10 5.29
N GLY A 201 -10.15 14.99 4.89
CA GLY A 201 -10.84 13.79 4.45
C GLY A 201 -11.68 13.17 5.56
N PHE A 202 -11.15 13.10 6.79
CA PHE A 202 -11.89 12.62 7.95
C PHE A 202 -13.12 13.46 8.22
N ILE A 203 -12.96 14.79 8.25
CA ILE A 203 -14.05 15.74 8.45
C ILE A 203 -15.09 15.61 7.33
N GLY A 204 -14.64 15.54 6.07
CA GLY A 204 -15.53 15.37 4.92
C GLY A 204 -16.32 14.07 5.00
N GLY A 205 -15.65 12.95 5.30
CA GLY A 205 -16.31 11.66 5.49
C GLY A 205 -17.30 11.68 6.66
N TRP A 206 -16.93 12.31 7.78
CA TRP A 206 -17.80 12.46 8.95
C TRP A 206 -19.07 13.26 8.64
N LEU A 207 -18.97 14.31 7.81
CA LEU A 207 -20.09 15.16 7.43
C LEU A 207 -21.02 14.51 6.40
N ILE A 208 -20.48 13.68 5.51
CA ILE A 208 -21.26 12.98 4.47
C ILE A 208 -21.91 11.71 5.03
N ALA A 209 -21.31 11.11 6.05
CA ALA A 209 -21.78 9.88 6.69
C ALA A 209 -23.31 9.82 6.92
N PRO A 210 -23.96 10.83 7.56
CA PRO A 210 -25.42 10.83 7.78
C PRO A 210 -26.27 10.63 6.51
N GLY A 211 -25.73 10.99 5.35
CA GLY A 211 -26.42 10.83 4.06
C GLY A 211 -26.29 9.43 3.46
N ILE A 212 -25.46 8.57 4.04
CA ILE A 212 -25.18 7.21 3.58
C ILE A 212 -25.18 6.19 4.74
N ASP A 213 -25.87 6.49 5.83
CA ASP A 213 -25.93 5.67 7.05
C ASP A 213 -26.40 4.23 6.77
N ASP A 214 -27.18 4.03 5.70
CA ASP A 214 -27.64 2.72 5.24
C ASP A 214 -26.50 1.83 4.70
N LEU A 215 -25.35 2.42 4.33
CA LEU A 215 -24.23 1.73 3.67
C LEU A 215 -23.07 1.44 4.62
N ALA A 216 -22.81 2.31 5.60
CA ALA A 216 -21.71 2.15 6.54
C ALA A 216 -21.89 3.05 7.77
N ASN A 217 -21.40 2.59 8.93
CA ASN A 217 -21.33 3.41 10.14
C ASN A 217 -20.48 4.67 9.88
N GLN A 218 -20.91 5.82 10.41
CA GLN A 218 -20.21 7.10 10.33
C GLN A 218 -18.71 7.03 10.60
N ALA A 219 -18.26 6.19 11.53
CA ALA A 219 -16.83 5.99 11.80
C ALA A 219 -16.07 5.42 10.57
N VAL A 220 -16.69 4.52 9.82
CA VAL A 220 -16.11 3.90 8.61
C VAL A 220 -16.01 4.92 7.48
N VAL A 221 -17.05 5.71 7.27
CA VAL A 221 -17.07 6.75 6.24
C VAL A 221 -16.06 7.85 6.54
N ALA A 222 -15.99 8.30 7.79
CA ALA A 222 -14.99 9.27 8.24
C ALA A 222 -13.58 8.72 8.05
N PHE A 223 -13.35 7.47 8.42
CA PHE A 223 -12.04 6.84 8.25
C PHE A 223 -11.66 6.68 6.77
N ALA A 224 -12.57 6.20 5.90
CA ALA A 224 -12.35 6.11 4.46
C ALA A 224 -12.07 7.49 3.84
N GLY A 225 -12.79 8.52 4.30
CA GLY A 225 -12.51 9.91 3.97
C GLY A 225 -11.09 10.30 4.37
N ALA A 226 -10.65 9.96 5.58
CA ALA A 226 -9.30 10.24 6.06
C ALA A 226 -8.23 9.59 5.20
N LEU A 227 -8.40 8.31 4.83
CA LEU A 227 -7.46 7.61 3.95
C LEU A 227 -7.37 8.28 2.57
N SER A 228 -8.52 8.61 1.98
CA SER A 228 -8.60 9.23 0.66
C SER A 228 -7.98 10.63 0.68
N GLY A 229 -8.29 11.41 1.71
CA GLY A 229 -7.74 12.72 1.93
C GLY A 229 -6.22 12.66 2.17
N ALA A 230 -5.72 11.69 2.94
CA ALA A 230 -4.29 11.52 3.17
C ALA A 230 -3.52 11.28 1.86
N ALA A 231 -4.06 10.45 0.97
CA ALA A 231 -3.47 10.17 -0.34
C ALA A 231 -3.44 11.43 -1.23
N ILE A 232 -4.56 12.16 -1.34
CA ILE A 232 -4.64 13.42 -2.10
C ILE A 232 -3.69 14.47 -1.51
N GLY A 233 -3.67 14.58 -0.19
CA GLY A 233 -2.82 15.50 0.54
C GLY A 233 -1.35 15.22 0.34
N MET A 234 -0.93 13.96 0.35
CA MET A 234 0.44 13.55 0.04
C MET A 234 0.85 14.01 -1.37
N LEU A 235 -0.02 13.78 -2.38
CA LEU A 235 0.24 14.20 -3.76
C LEU A 235 0.39 15.72 -3.88
N ILE A 236 -0.55 16.48 -3.32
CA ILE A 236 -0.52 17.95 -3.35
C ILE A 236 0.71 18.47 -2.59
N GLY A 237 1.00 17.90 -1.42
CA GLY A 237 2.14 18.27 -0.59
C GLY A 237 3.48 18.04 -1.31
N SER A 238 3.63 16.93 -2.02
CA SER A 238 4.82 16.64 -2.82
C SER A 238 4.99 17.65 -3.97
N LEU A 239 3.92 17.96 -4.70
CA LEU A 239 3.95 18.95 -5.80
C LEU A 239 4.28 20.36 -5.31
N LEU A 240 3.74 20.77 -4.16
CA LEU A 240 4.04 22.07 -3.57
C LEU A 240 5.48 22.17 -3.08
N GLY A 241 6.05 21.07 -2.57
CA GLY A 241 7.46 20.99 -2.17
C GLY A 241 8.39 21.30 -3.34
N LEU A 242 8.15 20.66 -4.49
CA LEU A 242 8.96 20.84 -5.70
C LEU A 242 8.94 22.29 -6.21
N LYS A 243 7.77 22.95 -6.18
CA LYS A 243 7.64 24.33 -6.66
C LYS A 243 8.40 25.36 -5.80
N ILE A 244 8.47 25.15 -4.49
CA ILE A 244 9.16 26.06 -3.57
C ILE A 244 10.68 26.04 -3.81
N ASP A 245 11.22 24.91 -4.23
CA ASP A 245 12.65 24.78 -4.51
C ASP A 245 13.03 25.46 -5.84
N ASP A 246 12.17 25.41 -6.88
CA ASP A 246 12.37 26.13 -8.15
C ASP A 246 12.39 27.65 -7.99
N GLU A 247 11.65 28.22 -7.03
CA GLU A 247 11.60 29.67 -6.79
C GLU A 247 12.80 30.20 -5.97
N ARG A 248 13.67 29.31 -5.45
CA ARG A 248 14.81 29.66 -4.59
C ARG A 248 16.19 29.50 -5.24
N GLY A 249 16.26 28.88 -6.42
CA GLY A 249 17.49 28.70 -7.23
C GLY A 249 17.67 29.79 -8.27
#